data_AF-A0A2D6K451-F1
#
_entry.id   AF-A0A2D6K451-F1
#
_cell.length_a   1.000
_cell.length_b   1.000
_cell.length_c   1.000
_cell.angle_alpha   90.00
_cell.angle_beta   90.00
_cell.angle_gamma   90.00
#
_symmetry.space_group_name_H-M   'P 1'
#
loop_
_entity.id
_entity.type
_entity.pdbx_description
1 polymer ?
#
loop_
_entity_poly.entity_id
_entity_poly.type
_entity_poly.pdbx_seq_one_letter_code
_entity_poly.pdbx_strand_id
1 'polypeptide(L)'
;MNIILQWIDFIWLPVILLVVNKQQKAVAAGMFLSCALMMRLQIELIESTGFNTGLLDFLGSNVHNRALAVYNIFYMAYVMLALFSPRVMAAVFLGASITIFFAASITSMIVMVL
;
A
#
# COMPACT_ATOMS: atom_id res chain seq x y z
N MET A 1 0.70 -4.13 -20.77
CA MET A 1 -0.23 -3.53 -19.77
C MET A 1 0.41 -2.24 -19.27
N ASN A 2 -0.32 -1.12 -19.27
CA ASN A 2 0.23 0.25 -19.20
C ASN A 2 1.25 0.45 -18.07
N ILE A 3 2.52 0.68 -18.42
CA ILE A 3 3.61 1.07 -17.51
C ILE A 3 3.15 2.20 -16.58
N ILE A 4 2.28 3.09 -17.04
CA ILE A 4 1.73 4.21 -16.26
C ILE A 4 0.96 3.75 -15.01
N LEU A 5 0.19 2.66 -15.07
CA LEU A 5 -0.55 2.16 -13.90
C LEU A 5 0.38 1.60 -12.83
N GLN A 6 1.48 0.95 -13.23
CA GLN A 6 2.48 0.36 -12.32
C GLN A 6 3.20 1.39 -11.43
N TRP A 7 3.23 2.66 -11.85
CA TRP A 7 3.95 3.74 -11.16
C TRP A 7 3.01 4.74 -10.49
N ILE A 8 1.70 4.53 -10.52
CA ILE A 8 0.74 5.49 -9.94
C ILE A 8 0.95 5.63 -8.42
N ASP A 9 1.39 4.56 -7.75
CA ASP A 9 1.69 4.59 -6.32
C ASP A 9 2.83 5.56 -5.98
N PHE A 10 3.75 5.82 -6.92
CA PHE A 10 4.86 6.75 -6.72
C PHE A 10 4.40 8.20 -6.50
N ILE A 11 3.18 8.55 -6.89
CA ILE A 11 2.56 9.86 -6.59
C ILE A 11 2.37 10.04 -5.08
N TRP A 12 2.16 8.96 -4.32
CA TRP A 12 1.96 9.06 -2.87
C TRP A 12 3.24 9.37 -2.11
N LEU A 13 4.41 9.06 -2.66
CA LEU A 13 5.70 9.34 -2.02
C LEU A 13 5.92 10.85 -1.76
N PRO A 14 5.80 11.77 -2.75
CA PRO A 14 5.92 13.20 -2.48
C PRO A 14 4.78 13.72 -1.58
N VAL A 15 3.57 13.19 -1.72
CA VAL A 15 2.42 13.58 -0.87
C VAL A 15 2.70 13.27 0.60
N ILE A 16 3.14 12.04 0.91
CA ILE A 16 3.48 11.61 2.26
C ILE A 16 4.64 12.45 2.82
N LEU A 17 5.67 12.75 2.01
CA LEU A 17 6.81 13.55 2.45
C LEU A 17 6.48 15.03 2.71
N LEU A 18 5.47 15.58 2.05
CA LEU A 18 5.00 16.95 2.28
C LEU A 18 4.08 17.05 3.51
N VAL A 19 3.25 16.03 3.73
CA VAL A 19 2.28 15.97 4.83
C VAL A 19 2.94 15.63 6.17
N VAL A 20 3.87 14.68 6.19
CA VAL A 20 4.46 14.15 7.42
C VAL A 20 5.53 15.10 7.98
N ASN A 21 5.55 15.26 9.30
CA ASN A 21 6.51 16.12 9.99
C ASN A 21 7.97 15.65 9.83
N LYS A 22 8.93 16.59 9.83
CA LYS A 22 10.37 16.34 9.55
C LYS A 22 10.97 15.16 10.35
N GLN A 23 10.55 14.97 11.60
CA GLN A 23 11.05 13.88 12.46
C GLN A 23 10.48 12.50 12.12
N GLN A 24 9.34 12.42 11.43
CA GLN A 24 8.63 11.17 11.12
C GLN A 24 8.71 10.78 9.64
N LYS A 25 9.33 11.61 8.80
CA LYS A 25 9.47 11.36 7.35
C LYS A 25 10.18 10.04 7.05
N ALA A 26 11.20 9.68 7.84
CA ALA A 26 11.93 8.43 7.65
C ALA A 26 11.04 7.20 7.90
N VAL A 27 10.18 7.25 8.92
CA VAL A 27 9.23 6.17 9.23
C VAL A 27 8.17 6.06 8.14
N ALA A 28 7.62 7.18 7.70
CA ALA A 28 6.61 7.22 6.65
C ALA A 28 7.17 6.75 5.29
N ALA A 29 8.39 7.17 4.94
CA ALA A 29 9.08 6.70 3.74
C ALA A 29 9.38 5.20 3.81
N GLY A 30 9.84 4.70 4.97
CA GLY A 30 10.08 3.29 5.21
C GLY A 30 8.80 2.44 5.10
N MET A 31 7.70 2.92 5.66
CA MET A 31 6.38 2.28 5.54
C MET A 31 5.92 2.23 4.09
N PHE A 32 5.98 3.35 3.36
CA PHE A 32 5.60 3.39 1.95
C PHE A 32 6.45 2.44 1.10
N LEU A 33 7.78 2.47 1.27
CA LEU A 33 8.69 1.58 0.55
C LEU A 33 8.39 0.10 0.84
N SER A 34 8.11 -0.22 2.11
CA SER A 34 7.75 -1.58 2.52
C SER A 34 6.43 -2.01 1.90
N CYS A 35 5.41 -1.14 1.90
CA CYS A 35 4.13 -1.40 1.23
C CYS A 35 4.30 -1.64 -0.27
N ALA A 36 5.07 -0.79 -0.95
CA ALA A 36 5.32 -0.91 -2.39
C ALA A 36 6.06 -2.21 -2.75
N LEU A 37 7.06 -2.60 -1.95
CA LEU A 37 7.76 -3.88 -2.12
C LEU A 37 6.84 -5.07 -1.85
N MET A 38 6.06 -5.01 -0.76
CA MET A 38 5.13 -6.08 -0.41
C MET A 38 4.07 -6.29 -1.50
N MET A 39 3.48 -5.22 -2.02
CA MET A 39 2.50 -5.30 -3.12
C MET A 39 3.10 -6.02 -4.34
N ARG A 40 4.33 -5.66 -4.74
CA ARG A 40 5.02 -6.31 -5.87
C ARG A 40 5.26 -7.79 -5.63
N LEU A 41 5.74 -8.14 -4.43
CA LEU A 41 5.94 -9.54 -4.04
C LEU A 41 4.62 -10.33 -4.07
N GLN A 42 3.52 -9.74 -3.60
CA GLN A 42 2.22 -10.42 -3.62
C GLN A 42 1.71 -10.65 -5.05
N ILE A 43 1.85 -9.66 -5.94
CA ILE A 43 1.48 -9.79 -7.36
C ILE A 43 2.31 -10.87 -8.03
N GLU A 44 3.64 -10.84 -7.86
CA GLU A 44 4.56 -11.82 -8.43
C GLU A 44 4.28 -13.24 -7.91
N LEU A 45 3.93 -13.37 -6.62
CA LEU A 45 3.55 -14.64 -6.03
C LEU A 45 2.30 -15.22 -6.72
N ILE A 46 1.28 -14.40 -6.99
CA ILE A 46 0.05 -14.86 -7.66
C ILE A 46 0.28 -15.13 -9.14
N GLU A 47 1.04 -14.28 -9.83
CA GLU A 47 1.44 -14.54 -11.22
C GLU A 47 2.23 -15.85 -11.35
N SER A 48 3.09 -16.16 -10.38
CA SER A 48 3.85 -17.42 -10.35
C SER A 48 2.96 -18.67 -10.20
N THR A 49 1.77 -18.55 -9.61
CA THR A 49 0.81 -19.65 -9.50
C THR A 49 0.06 -19.94 -10.81
N GLY A 50 0.21 -19.11 -11.85
CA GLY A 50 -0.44 -19.28 -13.15
C GLY A 50 -1.88 -18.76 -13.22
N PHE A 51 -2.42 -18.21 -12.13
CA PHE A 51 -3.77 -17.63 -12.07
C PHE A 51 -3.73 -16.11 -12.24
N ASN A 52 -3.82 -15.63 -13.48
CA ASN A 52 -3.69 -14.21 -13.81
C ASN A 52 -4.93 -13.36 -13.44
N THR A 53 -6.07 -13.99 -13.15
CA THR A 53 -7.34 -13.34 -12.79
C THR A 53 -7.77 -13.55 -11.33
N GLY A 54 -6.95 -14.27 -10.54
CA GLY A 54 -7.25 -14.69 -9.17
C GLY A 54 -7.55 -16.18 -9.08
N LEU A 55 -7.36 -16.78 -7.91
CA LEU A 55 -7.55 -18.22 -7.67
C LEU A 55 -9.02 -18.65 -7.78
N LEU A 56 -9.96 -17.73 -7.53
CA LEU A 56 -11.41 -17.98 -7.52
C LEU A 56 -12.15 -17.37 -8.72
N ASP A 57 -11.48 -16.59 -9.57
CA ASP A 57 -12.01 -15.91 -10.78
C ASP A 57 -13.37 -15.19 -10.57
N PHE A 58 -13.65 -14.74 -9.34
CA PHE A 58 -14.95 -14.19 -8.96
C PHE A 58 -15.11 -12.73 -9.40
N LEU A 59 -14.00 -11.98 -9.37
CA LEU A 59 -13.84 -10.76 -10.13
C LEU A 59 -13.04 -11.12 -11.39
N GLY A 60 -13.42 -10.59 -12.56
CA GLY A 60 -12.70 -10.80 -13.83
C GLY A 60 -11.63 -9.73 -14.13
N SER A 61 -11.23 -8.92 -13.15
CA SER A 61 -10.26 -7.83 -13.32
C SER A 61 -8.81 -8.25 -13.07
N ASN A 62 -7.83 -7.61 -13.70
CA ASN A 62 -6.42 -7.95 -13.46
C ASN A 62 -6.03 -7.80 -11.98
N VAL A 63 -5.36 -8.81 -11.43
CA VAL A 63 -4.87 -8.88 -10.03
C VAL A 63 -4.09 -7.61 -9.66
N HIS A 64 -3.26 -7.13 -10.58
CA HIS A 64 -2.47 -5.90 -10.43
C HIS A 64 -3.34 -4.68 -10.08
N ASN A 65 -4.46 -4.48 -10.79
CA ASN A 65 -5.31 -3.31 -10.57
C ASN A 65 -6.04 -3.38 -9.22
N ARG A 66 -6.37 -4.59 -8.75
CA ARG A 66 -7.02 -4.78 -7.45
C ARG A 66 -6.07 -4.48 -6.30
N ALA A 67 -4.86 -5.03 -6.37
CA ALA A 67 -3.82 -4.76 -5.38
C ALA A 67 -3.59 -3.24 -5.26
N LEU A 68 -3.44 -2.58 -6.41
CA LEU A 68 -3.19 -1.15 -6.48
C LEU A 68 -4.35 -0.31 -5.92
N ALA A 69 -5.61 -0.71 -6.19
CA ALA A 69 -6.78 -0.05 -5.62
C ALA A 69 -6.81 -0.16 -4.08
N VAL A 70 -6.50 -1.34 -3.53
CA VAL A 70 -6.45 -1.55 -2.08
C VAL A 70 -5.36 -0.71 -1.44
N TYR A 71 -4.12 -0.76 -1.96
CA TYR A 71 -3.01 0.02 -1.43
C TYR A 71 -3.27 1.53 -1.48
N ASN A 72 -3.89 2.05 -2.55
CA ASN A 72 -4.28 3.45 -2.65
C ASN A 72 -5.24 3.89 -1.53
N ILE A 73 -6.22 3.06 -1.18
CA ILE A 73 -7.17 3.35 -0.09
C ILE A 73 -6.41 3.47 1.24
N PHE A 74 -5.48 2.55 1.50
CA PHE A 74 -4.68 2.59 2.72
C PHE A 74 -3.67 3.74 2.75
N TYR A 75 -3.07 4.12 1.62
CA TYR A 75 -2.22 5.32 1.54
C TYR A 75 -3.02 6.59 1.84
N MET A 76 -4.24 6.70 1.30
CA MET A 76 -5.12 7.82 1.59
C MET A 76 -5.48 7.88 3.08
N ALA A 77 -5.84 6.74 3.68
CA ALA A 77 -6.13 6.65 5.11
C ALA A 77 -4.91 7.04 5.96
N TYR A 78 -3.71 6.59 5.58
CA TYR A 78 -2.47 6.94 6.25
C TYR A 78 -2.18 8.45 6.19
N VAL A 79 -2.33 9.06 5.03
CA VAL A 79 -2.14 10.50 4.84
C VAL A 79 -3.15 11.31 5.66
N MET A 80 -4.42 10.89 5.71
CA MET A 80 -5.42 11.52 6.57
C MET A 80 -5.01 11.48 8.05
N LEU A 81 -4.58 10.32 8.54
CA LEU A 81 -4.09 10.19 9.93
C LEU A 81 -2.87 11.08 10.20
N ALA A 82 -1.94 11.15 9.24
CA ALA A 82 -0.77 12.02 9.35
C ALA A 82 -1.13 13.52 9.37
N LEU A 83 -2.16 13.94 8.62
CA LEU A 83 -2.65 15.33 8.59
C LEU A 83 -3.29 15.75 9.92
N PHE A 84 -4.13 14.91 10.51
CA PHE A 84 -4.83 15.25 11.75
C PHE A 84 -3.95 15.15 13.00
N SER A 85 -2.80 14.49 12.90
CA SER A 85 -2.01 14.08 14.07
C SER A 85 -0.56 14.57 14.08
N PRO A 86 -0.28 15.87 13.83
CA PRO A 86 1.08 16.36 13.59
C PRO A 86 2.03 16.30 14.80
N ARG A 87 1.56 16.12 16.04
CA ARG A 87 2.42 16.17 17.25
C ARG A 87 2.45 14.89 18.07
N VAL A 88 2.18 13.75 17.43
CA VAL A 88 2.20 12.46 18.13
C VAL A 88 3.62 11.94 18.34
N MET A 89 3.84 11.29 19.48
CA MET A 89 5.11 10.62 19.81
C MET A 89 5.50 9.63 18.71
N ALA A 90 6.79 9.61 18.33
CA ALA A 90 7.29 8.77 17.24
C ALA A 90 6.93 7.28 17.39
N ALA A 91 6.89 6.76 18.62
CA ALA A 91 6.50 5.38 18.89
C ALA A 91 5.04 5.06 18.51
N VAL A 92 4.11 5.99 18.78
CA VAL A 92 2.69 5.80 18.44
C VAL A 92 2.49 5.90 16.93
N PHE A 93 3.19 6.83 16.27
CA PHE A 93 3.16 6.95 14.81
C PHE A 93 3.74 5.72 14.10
N LEU A 94 4.81 5.15 14.65
CA LEU A 94 5.41 3.90 14.17
C LEU A 94 4.45 2.72 14.36
N GLY A 95 3.80 2.60 15.53
CA GLY A 95 2.78 1.59 15.77
C GLY A 95 1.65 1.66 14.74
N ALA A 96 1.09 2.85 14.51
CA ALA A 96 0.04 3.06 13.51
C ALA A 96 0.51 2.69 12.09
N SER A 97 1.75 3.04 11.73
CA SER A 97 2.35 2.71 10.44
C SER A 97 2.44 1.19 10.22
N ILE A 98 2.87 0.44 11.25
CA ILE A 98 2.96 -1.03 11.21
C ILE A 98 1.57 -1.66 11.11
N THR A 99 0.59 -1.16 11.87
CA THR A 99 -0.78 -1.67 11.82
C THR A 99 -1.40 -1.49 10.42
N ILE A 100 -1.23 -0.32 9.82
CA ILE A 100 -1.74 -0.04 8.46
C ILE A 100 -1.01 -0.88 7.42
N PHE A 101 0.29 -1.10 7.58
CA PHE A 101 1.06 -2.00 6.71
C PHE A 101 0.48 -3.43 6.70
N PHE A 102 0.26 -4.02 7.88
CA PHE A 102 -0.32 -5.37 7.98
C PHE A 102 -1.76 -5.42 7.48
N ALA A 103 -2.57 -4.41 7.79
CA ALA A 103 -3.94 -4.32 7.30
C ALA A 103 -3.97 -4.28 5.76
N ALA A 104 -3.17 -3.41 5.13
CA ALA A 104 -3.07 -3.31 3.69
C ALA A 104 -2.62 -4.62 3.04
N SER A 105 -1.58 -5.25 3.62
CA SER A 105 -1.03 -6.52 3.12
C SER A 105 -2.06 -7.65 3.17
N ILE A 106 -2.76 -7.82 4.29
CA ILE A 106 -3.76 -8.89 4.47
C ILE A 106 -4.96 -8.64 3.57
N THR A 107 -5.51 -7.43 3.55
CA THR A 107 -6.66 -7.09 2.71
C THR A 107 -6.33 -7.25 1.23
N SER A 108 -5.14 -6.82 0.80
CA SER A 108 -4.65 -7.01 -0.57
C SER A 108 -4.62 -8.49 -0.92
N MET A 109 -4.04 -9.33 -0.06
CA MET A 109 -3.95 -10.77 -0.30
C MET A 109 -5.32 -11.44 -0.42
N ILE A 110 -6.29 -11.07 0.43
CA ILE A 110 -7.66 -11.57 0.33
C ILE A 110 -8.29 -11.16 -1.01
N VAL A 111 -8.17 -9.88 -1.38
CA VAL A 111 -8.78 -9.33 -2.60
C VAL A 111 -8.13 -9.86 -3.88
N MET A 112 -6.86 -10.28 -3.84
CA MET A 112 -6.20 -10.87 -4.99
C MET A 112 -6.49 -12.37 -5.15
N VAL A 113 -6.82 -13.07 -4.06
CA VAL A 113 -7.25 -14.48 -4.09
C VAL A 113 -8.68 -14.60 -4.61
N LEU A 114 -9.55 -13.70 -4.19
CA LEU A 114 -10.94 -13.54 -4.66
C LEU A 114 -10.97 -13.04 -6.10
#